data_AF-A0A963VJW8-F1
#
_entry.id   AF-A0A963VJW8-F1
#
_cell.length_a   1.000
_cell.length_b   1.000
_cell.length_c   1.000
_cell.angle_alpha   90.00
_cell.angle_beta   90.00
_cell.angle_gamma   90.00
#
_symmetry.space_group_name_H-M   'P 1'
#
loop_
_entity.id
_entity.type
_entity.pdbx_description
1 polymer ?
#
loop_
_entity_poly.entity_id
_entity_poly.type
_entity_poly.pdbx_seq_one_letter_code
_entity_poly.pdbx_strand_id
1 'polypeptide(L)'
;DYTGKGLSGGRVIVRPSIDFRGDPTRNIIIGNTALYGATTGEAFFGGVAGERFAVRLSGATAVVEGTGDHGCEYMTGGTVAVLGRTGRNFAAGMSGGVAYVYDEDGLFAERCNTAMVSLENVLSAREQQSMVDPSVWHRGQSDEAQLKKLLEDHNRWTGSKRARDLLDNWEASRSRFVKVFPIEYKRALGEIAARKAAKAQAPAEPKAAAAKSGRVAGAVAAK
;
A
#
# COMPACT_ATOMS: atom_id res chain seq x y z
N ASP A 1 -9.23 -17.63 -11.59
CA ASP A 1 -9.46 -16.17 -11.77
C ASP A 1 -10.21 -15.57 -10.60
N TYR A 2 -10.20 -14.24 -10.48
CA TYR A 2 -10.99 -13.45 -9.53
C TYR A 2 -10.78 -13.76 -8.05
N THR A 3 -9.67 -14.40 -7.68
CA THR A 3 -9.36 -14.72 -6.30
C THR A 3 -9.40 -13.44 -5.45
N GLY A 4 -10.26 -13.40 -4.44
CA GLY A 4 -10.44 -12.22 -3.59
C GLY A 4 -11.04 -10.99 -4.30
N LYS A 5 -11.78 -11.15 -5.41
CA LYS A 5 -12.56 -10.06 -6.02
C LYS A 5 -13.43 -9.35 -4.97
N GLY A 6 -13.34 -8.03 -4.90
CA GLY A 6 -14.08 -7.22 -3.95
C GLY A 6 -13.75 -7.51 -2.48
N LEU A 7 -12.53 -7.99 -2.18
CA LEU A 7 -12.10 -8.23 -0.79
C LEU A 7 -12.37 -6.99 0.07
N SER A 8 -13.05 -7.20 1.19
CA SER A 8 -13.58 -6.13 2.04
C SER A 8 -13.39 -6.44 3.53
N GLY A 9 -12.14 -6.67 3.94
CA GLY A 9 -11.72 -6.71 5.35
C GLY A 9 -11.23 -8.06 5.85
N GLY A 10 -11.50 -9.15 5.12
CA GLY A 10 -11.00 -10.49 5.44
C GLY A 10 -9.54 -10.71 5.04
N ARG A 11 -9.04 -11.92 5.32
CA ARG A 11 -7.74 -12.41 4.84
C ARG A 11 -7.93 -13.56 3.85
N VAL A 12 -7.24 -13.51 2.71
CA VAL A 12 -7.18 -14.61 1.73
C VAL A 12 -5.76 -15.14 1.66
N ILE A 13 -5.59 -16.46 1.78
CA ILE A 13 -4.28 -17.10 1.70
C ILE A 13 -4.37 -18.22 0.67
N VAL A 14 -3.48 -18.23 -0.31
CA VAL A 14 -3.30 -19.36 -1.22
C VAL A 14 -1.83 -19.72 -1.24
N ARG A 15 -1.51 -20.99 -0.97
CA ARG A 15 -0.14 -21.51 -0.94
C ARG A 15 -0.08 -22.90 -1.57
N PRO A 16 1.08 -23.32 -2.09
CA PRO A 16 1.24 -24.65 -2.65
C PRO A 16 0.99 -25.73 -1.60
N SER A 17 0.59 -26.92 -2.05
CA SER A 17 0.59 -28.12 -1.19
C SER A 17 2.02 -28.41 -0.70
N ILE A 18 2.14 -29.01 0.48
CA ILE A 18 3.42 -29.51 1.00
C ILE A 18 4.06 -30.58 0.08
N ASP A 19 3.25 -31.22 -0.76
CA ASP A 19 3.69 -32.24 -1.72
C ASP A 19 4.16 -31.63 -3.06
N PHE A 20 3.94 -30.33 -3.26
CA PHE A 20 4.45 -29.65 -4.44
C PHE A 20 5.98 -29.64 -4.42
N ARG A 21 6.60 -29.95 -5.57
CA ARG A 21 8.06 -30.00 -5.75
C ARG A 21 8.59 -28.96 -6.74
N GLY A 22 7.70 -28.20 -7.37
CA GLY A 22 8.10 -27.10 -8.25
C GLY A 22 8.50 -25.85 -7.48
N ASP A 23 9.04 -24.88 -8.20
CA ASP A 23 9.38 -23.56 -7.67
C ASP A 23 8.15 -22.65 -7.67
N PRO A 24 7.61 -22.24 -6.50
CA PRO A 24 6.41 -21.41 -6.45
C PRO A 24 6.56 -20.07 -7.19
N THR A 25 7.77 -19.49 -7.22
CA THR A 25 8.07 -18.22 -7.89
C THR A 25 7.99 -18.30 -9.42
N ARG A 26 7.91 -19.52 -9.96
CA ARG A 26 7.82 -19.81 -11.41
C ARG A 26 6.54 -20.52 -11.81
N ASN A 27 5.60 -20.72 -10.87
CA ASN A 27 4.37 -21.47 -11.10
C ASN A 27 3.15 -20.64 -10.72
N ILE A 28 2.14 -20.66 -11.60
CA ILE A 28 0.88 -19.93 -11.39
C ILE A 28 0.10 -20.62 -10.28
N ILE A 29 -0.32 -19.85 -9.26
CA ILE A 29 -1.11 -20.32 -8.14
C ILE A 29 -2.52 -19.71 -8.10
N ILE A 30 -2.68 -18.51 -8.66
CA ILE A 30 -3.98 -17.84 -8.82
C ILE A 30 -4.10 -17.29 -10.24
N GLY A 31 -5.31 -17.31 -10.77
CA GLY A 31 -5.58 -16.84 -12.13
C GLY A 31 -5.63 -15.31 -12.26
N ASN A 32 -6.29 -14.86 -13.32
CA ASN A 32 -6.38 -13.46 -13.72
C ASN A 32 -7.29 -12.64 -12.82
N THR A 33 -7.09 -11.32 -12.83
CA THR A 33 -8.01 -10.34 -12.22
C THR A 33 -8.25 -10.59 -10.72
N ALA A 34 -7.25 -11.15 -10.05
CA ALA A 34 -7.29 -11.32 -8.60
C ALA A 34 -7.32 -9.96 -7.90
N LEU A 35 -8.07 -9.89 -6.79
CA LEU A 35 -8.28 -8.67 -6.00
C LEU A 35 -8.95 -7.51 -6.74
N TYR A 36 -9.69 -7.80 -7.80
CA TYR A 36 -10.40 -6.76 -8.54
C TYR A 36 -11.29 -5.93 -7.61
N GLY A 37 -11.00 -4.64 -7.49
CA GLY A 37 -11.79 -3.70 -6.70
C GLY A 37 -11.73 -3.95 -5.19
N ALA A 38 -10.72 -4.67 -4.69
CA ALA A 38 -10.55 -4.91 -3.26
C ALA A 38 -10.38 -3.59 -2.50
N THR A 39 -11.19 -3.38 -1.46
CA THR A 39 -11.26 -2.12 -0.71
C THR A 39 -10.51 -2.17 0.61
N THR A 40 -10.52 -3.33 1.30
CA THR A 40 -9.89 -3.53 2.61
C THR A 40 -9.57 -5.01 2.78
N GLY A 41 -8.75 -5.35 3.77
CA GLY A 41 -8.33 -6.74 4.02
C GLY A 41 -6.94 -7.04 3.47
N GLU A 42 -6.56 -8.30 3.52
CA GLU A 42 -5.19 -8.76 3.26
C GLU A 42 -5.18 -10.05 2.43
N ALA A 43 -4.21 -10.19 1.54
CA ALA A 43 -4.09 -11.35 0.67
C ALA A 43 -2.64 -11.80 0.49
N PHE A 44 -2.38 -13.09 0.65
CA PHE A 44 -1.03 -13.66 0.55
C PHE A 44 -1.04 -14.87 -0.39
N PHE A 45 -0.28 -14.77 -1.48
CA PHE A 45 -0.27 -15.75 -2.56
C PHE A 45 1.14 -16.31 -2.76
N GLY A 46 1.39 -17.52 -2.26
CA GLY A 46 2.69 -18.20 -2.33
C GLY A 46 2.99 -18.77 -3.72
N GLY A 47 2.97 -17.92 -4.74
CA GLY A 47 3.23 -18.27 -6.13
C GLY A 47 2.87 -17.14 -7.08
N VAL A 48 2.84 -17.42 -8.39
CA VAL A 48 2.62 -16.41 -9.43
C VAL A 48 1.12 -16.18 -9.69
N ALA A 49 0.72 -14.92 -9.82
CA ALA A 49 -0.60 -14.55 -10.32
C ALA A 49 -0.64 -14.47 -11.84
N GLY A 50 -1.82 -14.68 -12.41
CA GLY A 50 -2.09 -14.39 -13.81
C GLY A 50 -2.04 -12.88 -14.12
N GLU A 51 -2.68 -12.48 -15.22
CA GLU A 51 -2.75 -11.08 -15.66
C GLU A 51 -3.68 -10.24 -14.78
N ARG A 52 -3.49 -8.92 -14.80
CA ARG A 52 -4.34 -7.93 -14.09
C ARG A 52 -4.46 -8.20 -12.60
N PHE A 53 -3.39 -8.69 -11.99
CA PHE A 53 -3.31 -8.80 -10.53
C PHE A 53 -3.52 -7.43 -9.86
N ALA A 54 -4.36 -7.36 -8.83
CA ALA A 54 -4.67 -6.14 -8.09
C ALA A 54 -5.23 -4.99 -8.95
N VAL A 55 -5.91 -5.31 -10.06
CA VAL A 55 -6.58 -4.31 -10.88
C VAL A 55 -7.64 -3.55 -10.06
N ARG A 56 -7.64 -2.22 -10.14
CA ARG A 56 -8.55 -1.34 -9.37
C ARG A 56 -8.55 -1.57 -7.86
N LEU A 57 -7.48 -2.14 -7.31
CA LEU A 57 -7.34 -2.30 -5.87
C LEU A 57 -7.33 -0.90 -5.21
N SER A 58 -8.15 -0.72 -4.18
CA SER A 58 -8.49 0.58 -3.60
C SER A 58 -8.15 0.71 -2.11
N GLY A 59 -7.64 -0.33 -1.46
CA GLY A 59 -7.24 -0.24 -0.04
C GLY A 59 -6.83 -1.53 0.65
N ALA A 60 -6.88 -2.69 -0.03
CA ALA A 60 -6.36 -3.94 0.53
C ALA A 60 -4.81 -3.98 0.57
N THR A 61 -4.28 -4.90 1.35
CA THR A 61 -2.85 -5.26 1.36
C THR A 61 -2.66 -6.60 0.65
N ALA A 62 -1.68 -6.73 -0.24
CA ALA A 62 -1.46 -7.98 -0.96
C ALA A 62 0.02 -8.32 -1.14
N VAL A 63 0.36 -9.61 -1.08
CA VAL A 63 1.68 -10.13 -1.42
C VAL A 63 1.54 -11.31 -2.39
N VAL A 64 2.35 -11.30 -3.45
CA VAL A 64 2.40 -12.35 -4.49
C VAL A 64 3.84 -12.58 -4.91
N GLU A 65 4.19 -13.77 -5.42
CA GLU A 65 5.58 -14.10 -5.78
C GLU A 65 5.91 -13.87 -7.27
N GLY A 66 4.96 -13.31 -8.01
CA GLY A 66 5.11 -12.89 -9.41
C GLY A 66 3.74 -12.56 -9.99
N THR A 67 3.70 -11.90 -11.13
CA THR A 67 2.44 -11.58 -11.82
C THR A 67 2.62 -11.50 -13.32
N GLY A 68 1.56 -11.78 -14.08
CA GLY A 68 1.50 -11.51 -15.52
C GLY A 68 1.40 -10.02 -15.86
N ASP A 69 0.98 -9.73 -17.10
CA ASP A 69 0.83 -8.37 -17.62
C ASP A 69 -0.23 -7.55 -16.86
N HIS A 70 -0.09 -6.23 -16.87
CA HIS A 70 -1.05 -5.28 -16.29
C HIS A 70 -1.23 -5.40 -14.76
N GLY A 71 -0.20 -5.82 -14.03
CA GLY A 71 -0.22 -5.81 -12.56
C GLY A 71 -0.46 -4.40 -12.01
N CYS A 72 -1.29 -4.28 -10.98
CA CYS A 72 -1.69 -3.01 -10.32
C CYS A 72 -2.32 -1.97 -11.26
N GLU A 73 -2.87 -2.39 -12.40
CA GLU A 73 -3.57 -1.50 -13.33
C GLU A 73 -4.74 -0.79 -12.63
N TYR A 74 -4.85 0.53 -12.79
CA TYR A 74 -5.87 1.38 -12.17
C TYR A 74 -5.96 1.28 -10.64
N MET A 75 -4.91 0.83 -9.94
CA MET A 75 -4.90 0.81 -8.48
C MET A 75 -4.98 2.25 -7.93
N THR A 76 -5.86 2.46 -6.95
CA THR A 76 -6.20 3.78 -6.37
C THR A 76 -5.88 3.87 -4.87
N GLY A 77 -5.49 2.77 -4.24
CA GLY A 77 -5.16 2.71 -2.82
C GLY A 77 -4.63 1.34 -2.43
N GLY A 78 -4.21 1.19 -1.17
CA GLY A 78 -3.68 -0.07 -0.66
C GLY A 78 -2.16 -0.22 -0.82
N THR A 79 -1.66 -1.41 -0.48
CA THR A 79 -0.22 -1.73 -0.46
C THR A 79 0.01 -3.11 -1.08
N VAL A 80 0.82 -3.19 -2.14
CA VAL A 80 1.10 -4.45 -2.85
C VAL A 80 2.59 -4.77 -2.79
N ALA A 81 2.97 -6.03 -2.56
CA ALA A 81 4.33 -6.51 -2.78
C ALA A 81 4.35 -7.66 -3.81
N VAL A 82 5.21 -7.55 -4.81
CA VAL A 82 5.48 -8.59 -5.81
C VAL A 82 6.92 -9.08 -5.60
N LEU A 83 7.06 -10.33 -5.16
CA LEU A 83 8.33 -10.92 -4.73
C LEU A 83 9.05 -11.65 -5.87
N GLY A 84 8.86 -11.22 -7.11
CA GLY A 84 9.43 -11.85 -8.31
C GLY A 84 9.03 -11.12 -9.59
N ARG A 85 9.19 -11.80 -10.73
CA ARG A 85 9.00 -11.19 -12.05
C ARG A 85 7.56 -10.71 -12.27
N THR A 86 7.45 -9.56 -12.93
CA THR A 86 6.19 -9.01 -13.45
C THR A 86 6.11 -9.20 -14.97
N GLY A 87 4.89 -9.15 -15.50
CA GLY A 87 4.64 -8.89 -16.92
C GLY A 87 4.77 -7.41 -17.27
N ARG A 88 4.38 -7.07 -18.49
CA ARG A 88 4.46 -5.72 -19.09
C ARG A 88 3.34 -4.81 -18.58
N ASN A 89 3.52 -3.51 -18.83
CA ASN A 89 2.54 -2.46 -18.56
C ASN A 89 2.06 -2.44 -17.10
N PHE A 90 2.95 -2.79 -16.17
CA PHE A 90 2.68 -2.72 -14.73
C PHE A 90 2.34 -1.28 -14.32
N ALA A 91 1.40 -1.11 -13.39
CA ALA A 91 0.95 0.17 -12.84
C ALA A 91 0.34 1.16 -13.84
N ALA A 92 -0.09 0.71 -15.02
CA ALA A 92 -0.83 1.56 -15.95
C ALA A 92 -2.10 2.14 -15.30
N GLY A 93 -2.25 3.47 -15.32
CA GLY A 93 -3.37 4.16 -14.68
C GLY A 93 -3.38 4.10 -13.15
N MET A 94 -2.31 3.63 -12.51
CA MET A 94 -2.20 3.60 -11.05
C MET A 94 -2.13 5.03 -10.52
N SER A 95 -3.10 5.41 -9.68
CA SER A 95 -3.28 6.78 -9.18
C SER A 95 -3.20 6.88 -7.65
N GLY A 96 -3.16 5.76 -6.92
CA GLY A 96 -2.98 5.77 -5.47
C GLY A 96 -2.52 4.43 -4.89
N GLY A 97 -2.09 4.48 -3.62
CA GLY A 97 -1.43 3.35 -2.95
C GLY A 97 0.06 3.26 -3.30
N VAL A 98 0.70 2.17 -2.87
CA VAL A 98 2.12 1.87 -3.17
C VAL A 98 2.25 0.40 -3.56
N ALA A 99 3.12 0.13 -4.54
CA ALA A 99 3.57 -1.23 -4.83
C ALA A 99 5.09 -1.34 -4.64
N TYR A 100 5.55 -2.46 -4.10
CA TYR A 100 6.97 -2.83 -4.02
C TYR A 100 7.20 -4.04 -4.92
N VAL A 101 8.16 -3.95 -5.84
CA VAL A 101 8.49 -5.04 -6.76
C VAL A 101 9.94 -5.44 -6.55
N TYR A 102 10.19 -6.71 -6.28
CA TYR A 102 11.54 -7.25 -6.21
C TYR A 102 12.08 -7.48 -7.62
N ASP A 103 13.03 -6.65 -8.04
CA ASP A 103 13.58 -6.67 -9.39
C ASP A 103 14.72 -7.70 -9.51
N GLU A 104 14.35 -8.92 -9.90
CA GLU A 104 15.27 -10.05 -9.99
C GLU A 104 16.25 -10.00 -11.17
N ASP A 105 15.84 -9.36 -12.25
CA ASP A 105 16.60 -9.31 -13.50
C ASP A 105 17.08 -7.89 -13.84
N GLY A 106 16.69 -6.87 -13.06
CA GLY A 106 17.05 -5.47 -13.30
C GLY A 106 16.23 -4.84 -14.44
N LEU A 107 15.19 -5.53 -14.91
CA LEU A 107 14.40 -5.16 -16.08
C LEU A 107 12.98 -4.74 -15.70
N PHE A 108 12.70 -4.48 -14.41
CA PHE A 108 11.36 -4.06 -14.00
C PHE A 108 10.98 -2.70 -14.62
N ALA A 109 11.93 -1.77 -14.74
CA ALA A 109 11.68 -0.45 -15.30
C ALA A 109 11.13 -0.51 -16.75
N GLU A 110 11.62 -1.44 -17.58
CA GLU A 110 11.14 -1.65 -18.95
C GLU A 110 9.71 -2.21 -19.03
N ARG A 111 9.26 -2.86 -17.94
CA ARG A 111 7.94 -3.47 -17.83
C ARG A 111 6.92 -2.58 -17.13
N CYS A 112 7.36 -1.49 -16.52
CA CYS A 112 6.48 -0.56 -15.80
C CYS A 112 6.01 0.57 -16.72
N ASN A 113 4.72 0.89 -16.65
CA ASN A 113 4.18 2.09 -17.26
C ASN A 113 4.42 3.28 -16.33
N THR A 114 5.28 4.21 -16.73
CA THR A 114 5.72 5.34 -15.90
C THR A 114 4.94 6.63 -16.16
N ALA A 115 3.82 6.58 -16.88
CA ALA A 115 3.05 7.77 -17.23
C ALA A 115 2.46 8.50 -16.00
N MET A 116 2.15 7.77 -14.92
CA MET A 116 1.51 8.32 -13.70
C MET A 116 2.27 7.99 -12.41
N VAL A 117 3.34 7.20 -12.49
CA VAL A 117 4.07 6.67 -11.34
C VAL A 117 5.56 6.98 -11.46
N SER A 118 6.21 7.26 -10.33
CA SER A 118 7.65 7.25 -10.20
C SER A 118 8.13 5.86 -9.74
N LEU A 119 9.34 5.51 -10.18
CA LEU A 119 10.09 4.38 -9.66
C LEU A 119 11.15 4.91 -8.70
N GLU A 120 11.12 4.45 -7.47
CA GLU A 120 12.00 4.89 -6.39
C GLU A 120 12.69 3.69 -5.75
N ASN A 121 13.92 3.86 -5.26
CA ASN A 121 14.59 2.81 -4.48
C ASN A 121 13.98 2.70 -3.08
N VAL A 122 13.95 1.48 -2.52
CA VAL A 122 13.59 1.30 -1.10
C VAL A 122 14.80 1.63 -0.21
N LEU A 123 14.76 2.82 0.38
CA LEU A 123 15.77 3.27 1.34
C LEU A 123 15.63 2.55 2.68
N SER A 124 16.68 2.57 3.49
CA SER A 124 16.59 2.13 4.88
C SER A 124 15.74 3.13 5.65
N ALA A 125 15.13 2.71 6.74
CA ALA A 125 14.31 3.56 7.58
C ALA A 125 15.09 4.80 8.04
N ARG A 126 16.39 4.64 8.32
CA ARG A 126 17.28 5.76 8.71
C ARG A 126 17.52 6.72 7.55
N GLU A 127 17.89 6.22 6.38
CA GLU A 127 18.12 7.04 5.19
C GLU A 127 16.84 7.78 4.79
N GLN A 128 15.71 7.07 4.76
CA GLN A 128 14.41 7.66 4.45
C GLN A 128 14.03 8.75 5.45
N GLN A 129 14.22 8.50 6.75
CA GLN A 129 13.98 9.49 7.80
C GLN A 129 14.81 10.76 7.65
N SER A 130 16.02 10.65 7.08
CA SER A 130 16.91 11.78 6.85
C SER A 130 16.64 12.53 5.55
N MET A 131 16.07 11.87 4.53
CA MET A 131 15.96 12.41 3.17
C MET A 131 14.52 12.75 2.76
N VAL A 132 13.52 12.14 3.40
CA VAL A 132 12.12 12.22 3.01
C VAL A 132 11.27 12.61 4.19
N ASP A 133 10.49 13.68 4.03
CA ASP A 133 9.52 14.14 5.03
C ASP A 133 8.54 13.00 5.42
N PRO A 134 8.43 12.62 6.70
CA PRO A 134 7.50 11.59 7.16
C PRO A 134 6.03 11.82 6.81
N SER A 135 5.65 13.06 6.56
CA SER A 135 4.27 13.43 6.20
C SER A 135 3.86 12.94 4.81
N VAL A 136 4.81 12.63 3.93
CA VAL A 136 4.56 12.03 2.61
C VAL A 136 4.74 10.52 2.59
N TRP A 137 4.96 9.89 3.75
CA TRP A 137 5.10 8.45 3.83
C TRP A 137 3.75 7.76 3.67
N HIS A 138 3.70 6.72 2.84
CA HIS A 138 2.52 5.89 2.70
C HIS A 138 2.18 5.28 4.07
N ARG A 139 0.93 5.48 4.52
CA ARG A 139 0.44 5.03 5.83
C ARG A 139 1.23 5.56 7.04
N GLY A 140 2.03 6.62 6.87
CA GLY A 140 2.87 7.18 7.93
C GLY A 140 3.98 6.25 8.41
N GLN A 141 4.41 5.31 7.57
CA GLN A 141 5.44 4.32 7.91
C GLN A 141 6.57 4.35 6.87
N SER A 142 7.80 4.08 7.30
CA SER A 142 8.91 3.94 6.35
C SER A 142 8.67 2.75 5.42
N ASP A 143 9.21 2.84 4.20
CA ASP A 143 9.06 1.81 3.18
C ASP A 143 9.70 0.49 3.65
N GLU A 144 10.87 0.54 4.31
CA GLU A 144 11.51 -0.63 4.92
C GLU A 144 10.61 -1.32 5.95
N ALA A 145 9.99 -0.57 6.86
CA ALA A 145 9.14 -1.16 7.90
C ALA A 145 7.89 -1.83 7.30
N GLN A 146 7.27 -1.18 6.32
CA GLN A 146 6.11 -1.74 5.62
C GLN A 146 6.48 -3.01 4.88
N LEU A 147 7.56 -2.98 4.09
CA LEU A 147 7.96 -4.09 3.27
C LEU A 147 8.42 -5.30 4.11
N LYS A 148 9.18 -5.09 5.19
CA LYS A 148 9.51 -6.18 6.13
C LYS A 148 8.26 -6.84 6.69
N LYS A 149 7.28 -6.04 7.14
CA LYS A 149 6.02 -6.56 7.65
C LYS A 149 5.26 -7.39 6.59
N LEU A 150 5.22 -6.94 5.34
CA LEU A 150 4.60 -7.69 4.25
C LEU A 150 5.28 -9.05 4.04
N LEU A 151 6.62 -9.09 4.06
CA LEU A 151 7.39 -10.32 3.92
C LEU A 151 7.20 -11.26 5.11
N GLU A 152 7.22 -10.72 6.33
CA GLU A 152 7.00 -11.48 7.56
C GLU A 152 5.62 -12.12 7.58
N ASP A 153 4.57 -11.34 7.27
CA ASP A 153 3.20 -11.84 7.19
C ASP A 153 3.07 -12.87 6.04
N HIS A 154 3.69 -12.62 4.89
CA HIS A 154 3.68 -13.56 3.77
C HIS A 154 4.33 -14.90 4.14
N ASN A 155 5.52 -14.87 4.76
CA ASN A 155 6.19 -16.08 5.26
C ASN A 155 5.35 -16.79 6.32
N ARG A 156 4.78 -16.04 7.27
CA ARG A 156 3.92 -16.59 8.34
C ARG A 156 2.71 -17.33 7.77
N TRP A 157 2.03 -16.75 6.79
CA TRP A 157 0.77 -17.29 6.26
C TRP A 157 0.96 -18.34 5.17
N THR A 158 2.02 -18.23 4.36
CA THR A 158 2.24 -19.12 3.21
C THR A 158 3.35 -20.15 3.44
N GLY A 159 4.26 -19.91 4.38
CA GLY A 159 5.50 -20.67 4.50
C GLY A 159 6.51 -20.37 3.38
N SER A 160 6.36 -19.23 2.69
CA SER A 160 7.19 -18.84 1.55
C SER A 160 8.67 -18.85 1.87
N LYS A 161 9.40 -19.78 1.23
CA LYS A 161 10.85 -19.78 1.22
C LYS A 161 11.38 -18.46 0.64
N ARG A 162 10.73 -17.93 -0.40
CA ARG A 162 11.13 -16.68 -1.03
C ARG A 162 11.13 -15.51 -0.05
N ALA A 163 10.03 -15.30 0.69
CA ALA A 163 10.00 -14.22 1.68
C ALA A 163 11.03 -14.42 2.80
N ARG A 164 11.27 -15.66 3.23
CA ARG A 164 12.32 -15.98 4.20
C ARG A 164 13.71 -15.60 3.67
N ASP A 165 14.06 -16.05 2.47
CA ASP A 165 15.39 -15.78 1.87
C ASP A 165 15.63 -14.27 1.70
N LEU A 166 14.59 -13.51 1.35
CA LEU A 166 14.64 -12.03 1.25
C LEU A 166 14.84 -11.36 2.62
N LEU A 167 14.19 -11.86 3.67
CA LEU A 167 14.36 -11.36 5.03
C LEU A 167 15.74 -11.70 5.61
N ASP A 168 16.22 -12.92 5.38
CA ASP A 168 17.52 -13.39 5.87
C ASP A 168 18.69 -12.59 5.21
N ASN A 169 18.50 -12.13 3.98
CA ASN A 169 19.46 -11.33 3.22
C ASN A 169 18.98 -9.88 3.01
N TRP A 170 18.40 -9.29 4.04
CA TRP A 170 17.61 -8.07 3.90
C TRP A 170 18.34 -6.90 3.22
N GLU A 171 19.56 -6.55 3.64
CA GLU A 171 20.26 -5.39 3.08
C GLU A 171 20.48 -5.51 1.56
N ALA A 172 20.92 -6.68 1.11
CA ALA A 172 21.11 -6.96 -0.31
C ALA A 172 19.78 -7.09 -1.06
N SER A 173 18.73 -7.59 -0.40
CA SER A 173 17.41 -7.75 -1.01
C SER A 173 16.69 -6.41 -1.16
N ARG A 174 16.78 -5.55 -0.14
CA ARG A 174 16.18 -4.21 -0.10
C ARG A 174 16.63 -3.35 -1.28
N SER A 175 17.92 -3.35 -1.60
CA SER A 175 18.47 -2.55 -2.70
C SER A 175 17.95 -2.95 -4.08
N ARG A 176 17.34 -4.13 -4.20
CA ARG A 176 16.72 -4.65 -5.42
C ARG A 176 15.21 -4.43 -5.47
N PHE A 177 14.61 -3.92 -4.39
CA PHE A 177 13.21 -3.54 -4.43
C PHE A 177 13.05 -2.17 -5.07
N VAL A 178 12.11 -2.11 -6.02
CA VAL A 178 11.64 -0.88 -6.63
C VAL A 178 10.28 -0.55 -6.04
N LYS A 179 10.16 0.66 -5.49
CA LYS A 179 8.89 1.25 -5.08
C LYS A 179 8.24 1.94 -6.27
N VAL A 180 7.01 1.57 -6.55
CA VAL A 180 6.13 2.23 -7.51
C VAL A 180 5.22 3.18 -6.74
N PHE A 181 5.36 4.48 -6.99
CA PHE A 181 4.67 5.53 -6.25
C PHE A 181 3.93 6.48 -7.20
N PRO A 182 2.59 6.53 -7.19
CA PRO A 182 1.85 7.47 -8.03
C PRO A 182 2.18 8.93 -7.70
N ILE A 183 2.50 9.70 -8.74
CA ILE A 183 2.99 11.08 -8.62
C ILE A 183 1.93 11.96 -7.95
N GLU A 184 0.68 11.85 -8.41
CA GLU A 184 -0.45 12.61 -7.86
C GLU A 184 -0.77 12.21 -6.42
N TYR A 185 -0.61 10.93 -6.07
CA TYR A 185 -0.79 10.48 -4.69
C TYR A 185 0.27 11.09 -3.76
N LYS A 186 1.55 11.08 -4.17
CA LYS A 186 2.64 11.72 -3.44
C LYS A 186 2.39 13.22 -3.23
N ARG A 187 1.93 13.91 -4.27
CA ARG A 187 1.52 15.34 -4.19
C ARG A 187 0.39 15.55 -3.18
N ALA A 188 -0.67 14.73 -3.27
CA ALA A 188 -1.82 14.82 -2.39
C ALA A 188 -1.44 14.60 -0.90
N LEU A 189 -0.51 13.69 -0.60
CA LEU A 189 -0.01 13.51 0.77
C LEU A 189 0.66 14.79 1.30
N GLY A 190 1.48 15.45 0.48
CA GLY A 190 2.13 16.72 0.84
C GLY A 190 1.11 17.85 1.08
N GLU A 191 0.08 17.96 0.24
CA GLU A 191 -0.99 18.95 0.42
C GLU A 191 -1.80 18.71 1.70
N ILE A 192 -2.12 17.44 2.01
CA ILE A 192 -2.81 17.07 3.25
C ILE A 192 -1.96 17.44 4.48
N ALA A 193 -0.65 17.19 4.41
CA ALA A 193 0.29 17.54 5.47
C ALA A 193 0.35 19.05 5.70
N ALA A 194 0.51 19.84 4.63
CA ALA A 194 0.54 21.30 4.70
C ALA A 194 -0.77 21.87 5.29
N ARG A 195 -1.93 21.35 4.88
CA ARG A 195 -3.23 21.76 5.43
C ARG A 195 -3.37 21.42 6.91
N LYS A 196 -2.86 20.28 7.36
CA LYS A 196 -2.85 19.91 8.79
C LYS A 196 -1.96 20.83 9.61
N ALA A 197 -0.76 21.14 9.11
CA ALA A 197 0.17 22.07 9.76
C ALA A 197 -0.45 23.48 9.89
N ALA A 198 -1.09 23.99 8.83
CA ALA A 198 -1.76 25.29 8.86
C ALA A 198 -2.91 25.34 9.90
N LYS A 199 -3.72 24.28 10.00
CA LYS A 199 -4.79 24.19 11.02
C LYS A 199 -4.25 24.15 12.45
N ALA A 200 -3.12 23.50 12.69
CA ALA A 200 -2.50 23.42 14.02
C ALA A 200 -1.92 24.76 14.50
N GLN A 201 -1.61 25.68 13.57
CA GLN A 201 -1.04 26.99 13.85
C GLN A 201 -2.10 28.11 13.94
N ALA A 202 -3.38 27.81 13.67
CA ALA A 202 -4.45 28.79 13.79
C ALA A 202 -4.73 29.13 15.28
N PRO A 203 -4.79 30.42 15.66
CA PRO A 203 -5.13 30.80 17.03
C PRO A 203 -6.54 30.29 17.39
N ALA A 204 -6.68 29.78 18.62
CA ALA A 204 -7.97 29.32 19.13
C ALA A 204 -9.01 30.45 19.03
N GLU A 205 -10.13 30.19 18.36
CA GLU A 205 -11.24 31.15 18.32
C GLU A 205 -11.64 31.54 19.76
N PRO A 206 -11.76 32.84 20.08
CA PRO A 206 -12.23 33.26 21.39
C PRO A 206 -13.66 32.74 21.58
N LYS A 207 -13.84 31.85 22.57
CA LYS A 207 -15.17 31.41 23.00
C LYS A 207 -16.01 32.64 23.31
N ALA A 208 -17.05 32.88 22.52
CA ALA A 208 -18.02 33.94 22.75
C ALA A 208 -18.61 33.78 24.17
N ALA A 209 -18.26 34.70 25.07
CA ALA A 209 -18.84 34.77 26.39
C ALA A 209 -20.34 35.08 26.25
N ALA A 210 -21.18 34.11 26.60
CA ALA A 210 -22.62 34.31 26.66
C ALA A 210 -22.92 35.38 27.74
N ALA A 211 -23.22 36.59 27.30
CA ALA A 211 -23.71 37.67 28.14
C ALA A 211 -25.09 37.27 28.70
N LYS A 212 -25.16 36.98 30.00
CA LYS A 212 -26.43 36.86 30.73
C LYS A 212 -27.05 38.25 30.84
N SER A 213 -28.09 38.52 30.06
CA SER A 213 -28.94 39.69 30.26
C SER A 213 -29.82 39.46 31.48
N GLY A 214 -29.63 40.30 32.51
CA GLY A 214 -30.48 40.35 33.69
C GLY A 214 -31.87 40.86 33.32
N ARG A 215 -32.92 40.20 33.82
CA ARG A 215 -34.29 40.69 33.77
C ARG A 215 -34.72 41.06 35.18
N VAL A 216 -34.92 42.36 35.39
CA VAL A 216 -35.40 42.96 36.64
C VAL A 216 -36.93 43.10 36.59
N ALA A 217 -37.55 42.73 37.70
CA ALA A 217 -38.83 43.14 38.28
C ALA A 217 -40.15 43.01 37.50
N GLY A 218 -41.10 42.35 38.17
CA GLY A 218 -42.54 42.51 37.98
C GLY A 218 -43.27 42.11 39.27
N ALA A 219 -43.42 43.06 40.19
CA ALA A 219 -44.25 42.90 41.39
C ALA A 219 -45.73 43.02 40.99
N VAL A 220 -46.56 42.06 41.41
CA VAL A 220 -48.01 42.15 41.33
C VAL A 220 -48.57 42.04 42.75
N ALA A 221 -49.16 43.14 43.21
CA ALA A 221 -50.04 43.17 44.36
C ALA A 221 -51.46 42.76 43.90
N ALA A 222 -52.11 41.89 44.68
CA ALA A 222 -53.55 41.70 44.60
C ALA A 222 -54.13 41.54 46.02
N LYS A 223 -55.26 42.20 46.18
CA LYS A 223 -56.16 42.26 47.33
C LYS A 223 -56.98 40.97 47.45
#